data_AF-A0A6I4HNT3-F1
#
_entry.id   AF-A0A6I4HNT3-F1
#
_cell.length_a   1.000
_cell.length_b   1.000
_cell.length_c   1.000
_cell.angle_alpha   90.00
_cell.angle_beta   90.00
_cell.angle_gamma   90.00
#
_symmetry.space_group_name_H-M   'P 1'
#
loop_
_entity.id
_entity.type
_entity.pdbx_description
1 polymer ?
#
loop_
_entity_poly.entity_id
_entity_poly.type
_entity_poly.pdbx_seq_one_letter_code
_entity_poly.pdbx_strand_id
1 'polypeptide(L)'
;MSLLRLDRLHYCILMSMGCISSPLVWAEDLNSDVAKLPTLHVEATRTDTGYLQTPASVFRIEAPQVDSSSQVNLTEVVKGIPSLQIRNRENYAQDLQLSMRGFGARSTFGVRGIRLYVDGIPATMPDGQGQTSNIDLSSLDHVEVLTGPFSSLYGNSSGGTILTSTKEGQGKDSIELSYSGGSHDKSRAGLVLQGGAKGANEPSYIISSSYFDTDGYREHSGAEKVLNNAKLSWNLDDGSKINWVT
;
A
#
# COMPACT_ATOMS: atom_id res chain seq x y z
N MET A 1 -62.79 49.03 -13.17
CA MET A 1 -61.59 48.57 -12.46
C MET A 1 -62.07 47.53 -11.44
N SER A 2 -61.88 46.25 -11.78
CA SER A 2 -62.59 45.10 -11.20
C SER A 2 -61.89 44.58 -9.95
N LEU A 3 -62.65 44.40 -8.88
CA LEU A 3 -62.28 43.70 -7.65
C LEU A 3 -62.25 42.19 -7.93
N LEU A 4 -61.07 41.58 -7.92
CA LEU A 4 -60.95 40.12 -7.94
C LEU A 4 -61.33 39.54 -6.57
N ARG A 5 -62.50 38.90 -6.51
CA ARG A 5 -62.88 37.94 -5.46
C ARG A 5 -62.02 36.69 -5.63
N LEU A 6 -61.21 36.35 -4.63
CA LEU A 6 -60.58 35.03 -4.53
C LEU A 6 -61.57 34.06 -3.87
N ASP A 7 -61.93 33.00 -4.59
CA ASP A 7 -62.87 31.96 -4.15
C ASP A 7 -62.28 31.01 -3.10
N ARG A 8 -63.13 30.63 -2.13
CA ARG A 8 -62.85 29.72 -1.00
C ARG A 8 -62.27 28.36 -1.40
N LEU A 9 -62.34 27.98 -2.67
CA LEU A 9 -61.79 26.73 -3.20
C LEU A 9 -60.25 26.68 -3.16
N HIS A 10 -59.58 27.85 -3.25
CA HIS A 10 -58.11 27.93 -3.25
C HIS A 10 -57.50 27.66 -1.86
N TYR A 11 -58.25 27.92 -0.78
CA TYR A 11 -57.78 27.67 0.58
C TYR A 11 -57.76 26.17 0.92
N CYS A 12 -58.65 25.37 0.32
CA CYS A 12 -58.70 23.93 0.56
C CYS A 12 -57.56 23.16 -0.14
N ILE A 13 -57.06 23.64 -1.28
CA ILE A 13 -55.95 23.00 -2.00
C ILE A 13 -54.60 23.32 -1.33
N LEU A 14 -54.44 24.52 -0.77
CA LEU A 14 -53.24 24.89 0.00
C LEU A 14 -53.16 24.18 1.36
N MET A 15 -54.28 23.78 1.96
CA MET A 15 -54.28 23.03 3.22
C MET A 15 -54.12 21.52 3.06
N SER A 16 -54.38 20.93 1.89
CA SER A 16 -54.17 19.48 1.66
C SER A 16 -52.73 19.12 1.28
N MET A 17 -51.95 20.08 0.78
CA MET A 17 -50.54 19.88 0.40
C MET A 17 -49.55 19.96 1.57
N GLY A 18 -50.02 20.32 2.78
CA GLY A 18 -49.20 20.49 3.98
C GLY A 18 -49.11 19.27 4.92
N CYS A 19 -49.83 18.18 4.64
CA CYS A 19 -49.94 17.05 5.58
C CYS A 19 -49.29 15.73 5.10
N ILE A 20 -48.54 15.71 4.01
CA ILE A 20 -47.96 14.46 3.45
C ILE A 20 -46.47 14.27 3.81
N SER A 21 -45.79 15.26 4.39
CA SER A 21 -44.37 15.15 4.77
C SER A 21 -44.16 14.98 6.27
N SER A 22 -44.83 14.00 6.88
CA SER A 22 -44.30 13.39 8.10
C SER A 22 -43.23 12.37 7.69
N PRO A 23 -41.96 12.50 8.11
CA PRO A 23 -41.05 11.39 8.02
C PRO A 23 -41.61 10.29 8.91
N LEU A 24 -42.06 9.20 8.29
CA LEU A 24 -42.20 7.92 8.95
C LEU A 24 -40.82 7.59 9.51
N VAL A 25 -40.63 7.84 10.81
CA VAL A 25 -39.47 7.38 11.56
C VAL A 25 -39.55 5.87 11.57
N TRP A 26 -38.85 5.23 10.64
CA TRP A 26 -38.56 3.82 10.72
C TRP A 26 -37.50 3.70 11.80
N ALA A 27 -37.83 2.98 12.87
CA ALA A 27 -36.80 2.54 13.79
C ALA A 27 -35.87 1.63 12.99
N GLU A 28 -34.69 2.14 12.67
CA GLU A 28 -33.62 1.33 12.12
C GLU A 28 -33.24 0.34 13.21
N ASP A 29 -33.52 -0.94 12.96
CA ASP A 29 -33.14 -2.02 13.84
C ASP A 29 -31.61 -1.96 13.93
N LEU A 30 -31.09 -1.56 15.10
CA LEU A 30 -29.66 -1.53 15.39
C LEU A 30 -29.16 -2.98 15.53
N ASN A 31 -29.29 -3.77 14.47
CA ASN A 31 -28.48 -4.96 14.27
C ASN A 31 -27.06 -4.47 13.98
N SER A 32 -26.38 -4.11 15.07
CA SER A 32 -24.94 -3.92 15.07
C SER A 32 -24.33 -5.30 14.84
N ASP A 33 -24.31 -5.74 13.57
CA ASP A 33 -23.49 -6.88 13.17
C ASP A 33 -22.08 -6.57 13.69
N VAL A 34 -21.63 -7.37 14.66
CA VAL A 34 -20.30 -7.23 15.22
C VAL A 34 -19.33 -7.47 14.08
N ALA A 35 -18.82 -6.38 13.52
CA ALA A 35 -17.82 -6.42 12.46
C ALA A 35 -16.56 -7.06 13.05
N LYS A 36 -16.40 -8.36 12.82
CA LYS A 36 -15.16 -9.06 13.14
C LYS A 36 -14.13 -8.64 12.10
N LEU A 37 -13.16 -7.84 12.55
CA LEU A 37 -12.02 -7.51 11.72
C LEU A 37 -11.22 -8.78 11.43
N PRO A 38 -10.68 -8.93 10.21
CA PRO A 38 -9.74 -9.99 9.90
C PRO A 38 -8.58 -10.00 10.89
N THR A 39 -8.11 -11.19 11.27
CA THR A 39 -6.90 -11.30 12.08
C THR A 39 -5.70 -10.91 11.21
N LEU A 40 -4.84 -10.04 11.73
CA LEU A 40 -3.58 -9.72 11.06
C LEU A 40 -2.57 -10.84 11.34
N HIS A 41 -2.14 -11.51 10.28
CA HIS A 41 -1.08 -12.51 10.31
C HIS A 41 0.27 -11.85 10.03
N VAL A 42 1.35 -12.49 10.49
CA VAL A 42 2.72 -12.01 10.31
C VAL A 42 3.55 -13.12 9.71
N GLU A 43 4.13 -12.90 8.53
CA GLU A 43 4.91 -13.91 7.80
C GLU A 43 6.42 -13.81 8.08
N ALA A 44 6.84 -12.63 8.51
CA ALA A 44 8.18 -12.25 8.92
C ALA A 44 8.93 -13.24 9.83
N THR A 45 8.24 -13.97 10.71
CA THR A 45 8.90 -14.95 11.60
C THR A 45 8.98 -16.35 11.00
N ARG A 46 8.63 -16.52 9.71
CA ARG A 46 8.49 -17.82 9.01
C ARG A 46 7.46 -18.73 9.66
N THR A 47 6.52 -18.16 10.40
CA THR A 47 5.41 -18.84 11.07
C THR A 47 4.13 -18.10 10.76
N ASP A 48 3.06 -18.81 10.44
CA ASP A 48 1.74 -18.19 10.26
C ASP A 48 1.09 -17.91 11.63
N THR A 49 1.56 -16.87 12.31
CA THR A 49 1.10 -16.48 13.64
C THR A 49 0.41 -15.12 13.62
N GLY A 50 -0.65 -14.99 14.43
CA GLY A 50 -1.33 -13.70 14.60
C GLY A 50 -0.40 -12.65 15.21
N TYR A 51 -0.59 -11.39 14.81
CA TYR A 51 0.27 -10.26 15.18
C TYR A 51 0.60 -10.17 16.69
N LEU A 52 -0.40 -10.37 17.55
CA LEU A 52 -0.23 -10.31 19.02
C LEU A 52 0.47 -11.53 19.63
N GLN A 53 0.56 -12.63 18.89
CA GLN A 53 1.17 -13.89 19.35
C GLN A 53 2.60 -14.05 18.83
N THR A 54 3.01 -13.23 17.86
CA THR A 54 4.34 -13.26 17.27
C THR A 54 5.41 -12.92 18.32
N PRO A 55 6.40 -13.79 18.59
CA PRO A 55 7.42 -13.59 19.62
C PRO A 55 8.56 -12.67 19.15
N ALA A 56 8.21 -11.60 18.43
CA ALA A 56 9.16 -10.66 17.83
C ALA A 56 8.56 -9.25 17.77
N SER A 57 9.43 -8.23 17.79
CA SER A 57 9.00 -6.85 17.55
C SER A 57 8.81 -6.66 16.04
N VAL A 58 7.56 -6.76 15.59
CA VAL A 58 7.17 -6.63 14.18
C VAL A 58 6.18 -5.48 14.00
N PHE A 59 6.32 -4.75 12.91
CA PHE A 59 5.36 -3.74 12.47
C PHE A 59 4.85 -4.14 11.09
N ARG A 60 3.53 -4.28 10.93
CA ARG A 60 2.88 -4.52 9.64
C ARG A 60 2.16 -3.26 9.21
N ILE A 61 2.48 -2.77 8.02
CA ILE A 61 1.93 -1.55 7.43
C ILE A 61 1.25 -1.98 6.14
N GLU A 62 -0.08 -1.93 6.12
CA GLU A 62 -0.84 -2.13 4.90
C GLU A 62 -0.65 -0.94 3.95
N ALA A 63 -0.57 -1.21 2.65
CA ALA A 63 -0.52 -0.15 1.65
C ALA A 63 -1.82 0.66 1.70
N PRO A 64 -1.75 2.00 1.79
CA PRO A 64 -2.95 2.83 1.84
C PRO A 64 -3.79 2.66 0.56
N GLN A 65 -5.10 2.41 0.71
CA GLN A 65 -6.05 2.32 -0.42
C GLN A 65 -6.33 3.68 -1.07
N VAL A 66 -6.11 4.78 -0.36
CA VAL A 66 -6.26 6.15 -0.86
C VAL A 66 -5.01 6.91 -0.44
N ASP A 67 -3.99 6.87 -1.29
CA ASP A 67 -2.67 7.33 -0.91
C ASP A 67 -2.52 8.84 -1.15
N SER A 68 -2.08 9.55 -0.11
CA SER A 68 -1.61 10.95 -0.23
C SER A 68 -0.11 11.01 -0.51
N SER A 69 0.55 9.85 -0.59
CA SER A 69 1.95 9.72 -0.96
C SER A 69 2.14 9.74 -2.48
N SER A 70 3.34 10.12 -2.92
CA SER A 70 3.72 10.05 -4.34
C SER A 70 4.14 8.63 -4.74
N GLN A 71 4.25 7.69 -3.80
CA GLN A 71 4.63 6.29 -4.05
C GLN A 71 5.98 6.16 -4.78
N VAL A 72 6.94 7.03 -4.50
CA VAL A 72 8.25 7.04 -5.16
C VAL A 72 9.29 6.28 -4.33
N ASN A 73 9.29 6.52 -3.02
CA ASN A 73 10.30 6.03 -2.09
C ASN A 73 9.66 5.19 -0.98
N LEU A 74 10.31 4.08 -0.62
CA LEU A 74 9.88 3.24 0.50
C LEU A 74 9.70 4.04 1.81
N THR A 75 10.42 5.15 1.97
CA THR A 75 10.29 6.07 3.10
C THR A 75 8.88 6.57 3.34
N GLU A 76 8.07 6.64 2.30
CA GLU A 76 6.69 7.14 2.38
C GLU A 76 5.78 6.15 3.11
N VAL A 77 6.06 4.85 3.00
CA VAL A 77 5.27 3.77 3.61
C VAL A 77 5.74 3.48 5.03
N VAL A 78 7.05 3.31 5.24
CA VAL A 78 7.59 2.87 6.55
C VAL A 78 7.88 4.03 7.51
N LYS A 79 7.38 5.24 7.22
CA LYS A 79 7.54 6.40 8.08
C LYS A 79 6.80 6.18 9.40
N GLY A 80 7.47 6.51 10.51
CA GLY A 80 6.86 6.45 11.85
C GLY A 80 7.06 5.13 12.59
N ILE A 81 7.70 4.12 11.99
CA ILE A 81 8.09 2.90 12.69
C ILE A 81 9.15 3.23 13.75
N PRO A 82 8.91 2.91 15.04
CA PRO A 82 9.91 3.09 16.08
C PRO A 82 11.20 2.34 15.77
N SER A 83 12.34 2.91 16.13
CA SER A 83 13.68 2.34 15.88
C SER A 83 14.14 2.38 14.42
N LEU A 84 13.30 2.76 13.46
CA LEU A 84 13.67 2.94 12.05
C LEU A 84 13.97 4.41 11.78
N GLN A 85 15.15 4.70 11.27
CA GLN A 85 15.54 6.03 10.81
C GLN A 85 15.88 5.97 9.33
N ILE A 86 15.24 6.84 8.56
CA ILE A 86 15.45 6.89 7.12
C ILE A 86 15.79 8.32 6.71
N ARG A 87 16.88 8.45 5.97
CA ARG A 87 17.33 9.71 5.41
C ARG A 87 17.17 9.64 3.89
N ASN A 88 16.07 10.21 3.41
CA ASN A 88 15.91 10.54 2.00
C ASN A 88 16.73 11.81 1.71
N ARG A 89 17.74 11.69 0.85
CA ARG A 89 18.60 12.80 0.44
C ARG A 89 18.19 13.40 -0.91
N GLU A 90 17.10 12.91 -1.51
CA GLU A 90 16.65 13.20 -2.87
C GLU A 90 17.79 12.98 -3.88
N ASN A 91 18.51 11.87 -3.73
CA ASN A 91 19.52 11.42 -4.69
C ASN A 91 19.08 10.05 -5.21
N TYR A 92 18.22 10.02 -6.22
CA TYR A 92 17.59 8.79 -6.70
C TYR A 92 18.56 7.80 -7.38
N ALA A 93 19.76 8.24 -7.75
CA ALA A 93 20.83 7.37 -8.23
C ALA A 93 21.48 6.56 -7.10
N GLN A 94 21.28 6.97 -5.84
CA GLN A 94 21.75 6.27 -4.65
C GLN A 94 20.57 5.86 -3.78
N ASP A 95 20.51 4.60 -3.38
CA ASP A 95 19.43 4.14 -2.51
C ASP A 95 19.37 4.91 -1.19
N LEU A 96 18.16 4.89 -0.59
CA LEU A 96 17.86 5.52 0.67
C LEU A 96 18.84 5.06 1.76
N GLN A 97 19.34 6.00 2.56
CA GLN A 97 20.08 5.65 3.76
C GLN A 97 19.08 5.23 4.84
N LEU A 98 19.01 3.93 5.10
CA LEU A 98 18.13 3.35 6.10
C LEU A 98 18.96 2.76 7.24
N SER A 99 18.55 3.05 8.47
CA SER A 99 19.16 2.49 9.66
C SER A 99 18.11 2.05 10.67
N MET A 100 18.40 0.99 11.41
CA MET A 100 17.47 0.38 12.35
C MET A 100 18.23 0.04 13.63
N ARG A 101 17.79 0.61 14.76
CA ARG A 101 18.50 0.52 16.05
C ARG A 101 20.00 0.85 15.94
N GLY A 102 20.36 1.81 15.07
CA GLY A 102 21.74 2.24 14.82
C GLY A 102 22.54 1.43 13.80
N PHE A 103 22.09 0.23 13.42
CA PHE A 103 22.69 -0.53 12.32
C PHE A 103 22.41 0.18 10.99
N GLY A 104 23.43 0.35 10.15
CA GLY A 104 23.32 1.12 8.91
C GLY A 104 23.57 2.62 9.06
N ALA A 105 23.66 3.17 10.28
CA ALA A 105 23.82 4.62 10.51
C ALA A 105 25.12 5.21 9.93
N ARG A 106 26.16 4.37 9.76
CA ARG A 106 27.44 4.76 9.14
C ARG A 106 27.48 4.57 7.62
N SER A 107 26.45 3.97 7.02
CA SER A 107 26.39 3.83 5.56
C SER A 107 26.18 5.20 4.94
N THR A 108 26.98 5.62 3.96
CA THR A 108 26.81 6.94 3.32
C THR A 108 25.57 7.00 2.41
N PHE A 109 25.22 5.85 1.83
CA PHE A 109 24.06 5.58 0.98
C PHE A 109 23.65 4.10 1.12
N GLY A 110 22.46 3.76 0.63
CA GLY A 110 21.94 2.40 0.66
C GLY A 110 21.69 1.85 2.06
N VAL A 111 21.31 0.57 2.08
CA VAL A 111 20.88 -0.13 3.29
C VAL A 111 21.93 -1.18 3.67
N ARG A 112 22.52 -1.10 4.86
CA ARG A 112 23.52 -2.07 5.34
C ARG A 112 23.16 -2.62 6.71
N GLY A 113 23.38 -3.92 6.89
CA GLY A 113 23.05 -4.63 8.13
C GLY A 113 21.55 -4.82 8.36
N ILE A 114 20.73 -4.49 7.36
CA ILE A 114 19.27 -4.67 7.34
C ILE A 114 18.97 -5.35 6.02
N ARG A 115 18.16 -6.41 6.06
CA ARG A 115 17.86 -7.19 4.86
C ARG A 115 16.50 -6.84 4.31
N LEU A 116 16.44 -6.67 3.00
CA LEU A 116 15.23 -6.32 2.25
C LEU A 116 14.78 -7.52 1.43
N TYR A 117 13.48 -7.77 1.42
CA TYR A 117 12.83 -8.81 0.62
C TYR A 117 11.62 -8.23 -0.11
N VAL A 118 11.40 -8.69 -1.34
CA VAL A 118 10.18 -8.45 -2.11
C VAL A 118 9.62 -9.82 -2.51
N ASP A 119 8.41 -10.16 -2.06
CA ASP A 119 7.77 -11.47 -2.29
C ASP A 119 8.70 -12.67 -1.94
N GLY A 120 9.49 -12.53 -0.87
CA GLY A 120 10.45 -13.55 -0.44
C GLY A 120 11.76 -13.62 -1.24
N ILE A 121 11.92 -12.82 -2.30
CA ILE A 121 13.16 -12.67 -3.06
C ILE A 121 14.04 -11.58 -2.41
N PRO A 122 15.33 -11.85 -2.13
CA PRO A 122 16.21 -10.83 -1.56
C PRO A 122 16.36 -9.61 -2.48
N ALA A 123 15.93 -8.44 -2.02
CA ALA A 123 16.29 -7.13 -2.60
C ALA A 123 17.61 -6.60 -2.00
N THR A 124 18.43 -7.50 -1.46
CA THR A 124 19.74 -7.22 -0.89
C THR A 124 20.78 -7.96 -1.70
N MET A 125 21.75 -7.22 -2.24
CA MET A 125 22.84 -7.77 -3.02
C MET A 125 23.76 -8.68 -2.17
N PRO A 126 24.53 -9.57 -2.79
CA PRO A 126 25.45 -10.47 -2.08
C PRO A 126 26.51 -9.75 -1.22
N ASP A 127 26.82 -8.50 -1.52
CA ASP A 127 27.74 -7.65 -0.75
C ASP A 127 27.09 -7.05 0.54
N GLY A 128 25.81 -7.36 0.78
CA GLY A 128 25.04 -6.92 1.92
C GLY A 128 24.43 -5.52 1.77
N GLN A 129 24.44 -4.93 0.58
CA GLN A 129 23.74 -3.67 0.30
C GLN A 129 22.31 -3.93 -0.17
N GLY A 130 21.33 -3.36 0.54
CA GLY A 130 19.92 -3.39 0.18
C GLY A 130 19.58 -2.32 -0.85
N GLN A 131 18.80 -2.70 -1.86
CA GLN A 131 18.28 -1.82 -2.89
C GLN A 131 16.79 -1.57 -2.66
N THR A 132 16.47 -0.37 -2.19
CA THR A 132 15.07 0.07 -1.93
C THR A 132 14.37 0.55 -3.20
N SER A 133 15.15 1.01 -4.17
CA SER A 133 14.69 1.58 -5.42
C SER A 133 13.95 0.58 -6.31
N ASN A 134 14.28 -0.71 -6.24
CA ASN A 134 13.62 -1.77 -7.01
C ASN A 134 12.23 -2.15 -6.48
N ILE A 135 11.82 -1.62 -5.32
CA ILE A 135 10.53 -1.95 -4.72
C ILE A 135 9.45 -1.06 -5.36
N ASP A 136 8.54 -1.67 -6.11
CA ASP A 136 7.37 -0.98 -6.65
C ASP A 136 6.30 -0.81 -5.58
N LEU A 137 5.99 0.44 -5.26
CA LEU A 137 4.98 0.79 -4.27
C LEU A 137 3.56 0.77 -4.84
N SER A 138 3.39 0.83 -6.16
CA SER A 138 2.07 0.85 -6.78
C SER A 138 1.38 -0.53 -6.73
N SER A 139 2.15 -1.61 -6.76
CA SER A 139 1.67 -2.99 -6.55
C SER A 139 1.86 -3.50 -5.11
N LEU A 140 2.18 -2.64 -4.16
CA LEU A 140 2.42 -3.02 -2.77
C LEU A 140 1.12 -3.43 -2.06
N ASP A 141 1.13 -4.57 -1.36
CA ASP A 141 0.04 -4.97 -0.47
C ASP A 141 0.31 -4.52 0.96
N HIS A 142 1.47 -4.93 1.49
CA HIS A 142 1.89 -4.55 2.83
C HIS A 142 3.41 -4.66 3.00
N VAL A 143 3.93 -4.02 4.04
CA VAL A 143 5.31 -4.10 4.48
C VAL A 143 5.36 -4.60 5.92
N GLU A 144 6.18 -5.62 6.17
CA GLU A 144 6.49 -6.11 7.52
C GLU A 144 7.92 -5.73 7.89
N VAL A 145 8.08 -5.04 9.01
CA VAL A 145 9.38 -4.62 9.53
C VAL A 145 9.65 -5.32 10.84
N LEU A 146 10.61 -6.25 10.82
CA LEU A 146 11.14 -6.86 12.04
C LEU A 146 12.29 -6.02 12.57
N THR A 147 12.17 -5.59 13.82
CA THR A 147 13.22 -4.80 14.48
C THR A 147 14.06 -5.66 15.43
N GLY A 148 15.37 -5.68 15.20
CA GLY A 148 16.32 -6.48 15.97
C GLY A 148 17.08 -7.51 15.13
N PRO A 149 17.99 -8.27 15.75
CA PRO A 149 18.82 -9.22 15.01
C PRO A 149 18.00 -10.45 14.61
N PHE A 150 17.82 -10.66 13.31
CA PHE A 150 17.14 -11.84 12.75
C PHE A 150 18.04 -12.65 11.80
N SER A 151 19.34 -12.69 12.14
CA SER A 151 20.34 -13.38 11.34
C SER A 151 20.12 -14.89 11.22
N SER A 152 19.46 -15.51 12.20
CA SER A 152 19.10 -16.93 12.14
C SER A 152 18.12 -17.26 11.01
N LEU A 153 17.20 -16.34 10.68
CA LEU A 153 16.20 -16.53 9.63
C LEU A 153 16.62 -15.93 8.28
N TYR A 154 17.39 -14.83 8.32
CA TYR A 154 17.64 -13.99 7.15
C TYR A 154 19.14 -13.76 6.86
N GLY A 155 20.07 -14.32 7.63
CA GLY A 155 21.51 -14.19 7.37
C GLY A 155 22.08 -12.83 7.81
N ASN A 156 22.61 -12.02 6.91
CA ASN A 156 23.20 -10.71 7.28
C ASN A 156 22.11 -9.66 7.59
N SER A 157 21.45 -9.81 8.75
CA SER A 157 20.32 -9.02 9.23
C SER A 157 20.52 -8.63 10.72
N SER A 158 21.60 -7.89 10.98
CA SER A 158 22.01 -7.49 12.34
C SER A 158 21.09 -6.43 12.98
N GLY A 159 20.52 -5.55 12.15
CA GLY A 159 19.60 -4.49 12.59
C GLY A 159 18.13 -4.88 12.49
N GLY A 160 17.79 -5.73 11.51
CA GLY A 160 16.43 -6.18 11.24
C GLY A 160 16.18 -6.50 9.78
N THR A 161 14.96 -6.90 9.48
CA THR A 161 14.54 -7.30 8.13
C THR A 161 13.29 -6.51 7.76
N ILE A 162 13.22 -6.05 6.51
CA ILE A 162 12.02 -5.48 5.90
C ILE A 162 11.56 -6.44 4.81
N LEU A 163 10.32 -6.91 4.94
CA LEU A 163 9.66 -7.74 3.95
C LEU A 163 8.56 -6.92 3.30
N THR A 164 8.59 -6.90 1.98
CA THR A 164 7.59 -6.26 1.15
C THR A 164 6.83 -7.35 0.42
N SER A 165 5.51 -7.31 0.48
CA SER A 165 4.64 -8.25 -0.23
C SER A 165 3.82 -7.49 -1.26
N THR A 166 3.80 -7.97 -2.51
CA THR A 166 2.99 -7.37 -3.57
C THR A 166 1.58 -7.95 -3.56
N LYS A 167 0.62 -7.13 -4.01
CA LYS A 167 -0.80 -7.50 -4.12
C LYS A 167 -0.94 -8.75 -4.99
N GLU A 168 -1.99 -9.50 -4.72
CA GLU A 168 -2.44 -10.58 -5.59
C GLU A 168 -3.69 -10.14 -6.32
N GLY A 169 -3.82 -10.53 -7.59
CA GLY A 169 -4.99 -10.20 -8.38
C GLY A 169 -6.25 -10.78 -7.74
N GLN A 170 -7.26 -9.94 -7.53
CA GLN A 170 -8.52 -10.34 -6.91
C GLN A 170 -9.73 -9.88 -7.72
N GLY A 171 -10.67 -10.79 -7.95
CA GLY A 171 -11.98 -10.47 -8.51
C GLY A 171 -11.95 -10.14 -10.00
N LYS A 172 -12.70 -9.09 -10.36
CA LYS A 172 -12.88 -8.68 -11.77
C LYS A 172 -11.64 -7.94 -12.26
N ASP A 173 -11.39 -8.03 -13.56
CA ASP A 173 -10.32 -7.26 -14.18
C ASP A 173 -10.53 -5.76 -13.92
N SER A 174 -9.49 -5.11 -13.40
CA SER A 174 -9.50 -3.69 -13.08
C SER A 174 -8.23 -3.01 -13.55
N ILE A 175 -8.38 -1.75 -13.93
CA ILE A 175 -7.30 -0.86 -14.34
C ILE A 175 -7.29 0.31 -13.38
N GLU A 176 -6.16 0.55 -12.75
CA GLU A 176 -5.89 1.71 -11.93
C GLU A 176 -4.84 2.58 -12.62
N LEU A 177 -5.15 3.86 -12.77
CA LEU A 177 -4.22 4.86 -13.28
C LEU A 177 -3.97 5.86 -12.17
N SER A 178 -2.70 6.14 -11.90
CA SER A 178 -2.28 7.15 -10.93
C SER A 178 -1.40 8.19 -11.60
N TYR A 179 -1.57 9.43 -11.17
CA TYR A 179 -0.71 10.53 -11.56
C TYR A 179 -0.48 11.43 -10.36
N SER A 180 0.77 11.82 -10.12
CA SER A 180 1.13 12.80 -9.10
C SER A 180 2.14 13.80 -9.65
N GLY A 181 2.09 15.01 -9.10
CA GLY A 181 3.00 16.09 -9.45
C GLY A 181 3.45 16.85 -8.20
N GLY A 182 4.61 17.48 -8.28
CA GLY A 182 5.18 18.25 -7.17
C GLY A 182 6.21 19.28 -7.63
N SER A 183 6.85 19.94 -6.66
CA SER A 183 7.90 20.92 -6.94
C SER A 183 9.13 20.28 -7.62
N HIS A 184 9.91 21.10 -8.35
CA HIS A 184 11.10 20.70 -9.12
C HIS A 184 10.75 19.78 -10.29
N ASP A 185 9.70 20.17 -11.02
CA ASP A 185 9.16 19.45 -12.18
C ASP A 185 8.95 17.96 -11.91
N LYS A 186 8.59 17.64 -10.66
CA LYS A 186 8.40 16.27 -10.20
C LYS A 186 7.09 15.75 -10.75
N SER A 187 7.14 14.64 -11.48
CA SER A 187 5.96 13.96 -11.99
C SER A 187 6.09 12.45 -11.83
N ARG A 188 4.96 11.78 -11.58
CA ARG A 188 4.87 10.33 -11.59
C ARG A 188 3.59 9.89 -12.24
N ALA A 189 3.69 8.94 -13.16
CA ALA A 189 2.56 8.21 -13.70
C ALA A 189 2.67 6.73 -13.30
N GLY A 190 1.55 6.11 -12.95
CA GLY A 190 1.45 4.70 -12.62
C GLY A 190 0.25 4.06 -13.30
N LEU A 191 0.42 2.80 -13.67
CA LEU A 191 -0.59 1.92 -14.21
C LEU A 191 -0.54 0.61 -13.42
N VAL A 192 -1.69 0.16 -12.93
CA VAL A 192 -1.84 -1.17 -12.34
C VAL A 192 -3.00 -1.87 -13.04
N LEU A 193 -2.72 -3.04 -13.59
CA LEU A 193 -3.68 -3.97 -14.14
C LEU A 193 -3.75 -5.16 -13.19
N GLN A 194 -4.95 -5.59 -12.81
CA GLN A 194 -5.11 -6.84 -12.06
C GLN A 194 -6.37 -7.58 -12.48
N GLY A 195 -6.44 -8.87 -12.20
CA GLY A 195 -7.63 -9.67 -12.39
C GLY A 195 -7.38 -11.18 -12.33
N GLY A 196 -8.23 -11.94 -13.01
CA GLY A 196 -8.07 -13.38 -13.22
C GLY A 196 -8.85 -14.30 -12.28
N ALA A 197 -8.83 -14.09 -10.95
CA ALA A 197 -9.49 -15.03 -10.03
C ALA A 197 -10.94 -14.61 -9.69
N LYS A 198 -11.91 -15.18 -10.42
CA LYS A 198 -13.34 -15.11 -10.06
C LYS A 198 -13.80 -16.34 -9.27
N GLY A 199 -13.06 -17.45 -9.33
CA GLY A 199 -13.31 -18.69 -8.57
C GLY A 199 -12.05 -19.42 -8.09
N ALA A 200 -12.24 -20.51 -7.35
CA ALA A 200 -11.16 -21.42 -6.98
C ALA A 200 -10.57 -22.09 -8.25
N ASN A 201 -9.24 -22.29 -8.28
CA ASN A 201 -8.43 -22.79 -9.41
C ASN A 201 -8.21 -21.89 -10.63
N GLU A 202 -8.66 -20.64 -10.60
CA GLU A 202 -8.34 -19.69 -11.65
C GLU A 202 -7.05 -18.93 -11.31
N PRO A 203 -6.12 -18.77 -12.28
CA PRO A 203 -4.94 -17.95 -12.05
C PRO A 203 -5.33 -16.48 -11.94
N SER A 204 -4.75 -15.78 -10.97
CA SER A 204 -4.82 -14.33 -10.87
C SER A 204 -3.53 -13.67 -11.33
N TYR A 205 -3.64 -12.44 -11.80
CA TYR A 205 -2.50 -11.65 -12.24
C TYR A 205 -2.57 -10.23 -11.68
N ILE A 206 -1.40 -9.64 -11.50
CA ILE A 206 -1.20 -8.21 -11.35
C ILE A 206 0.00 -7.79 -12.19
N ILE A 207 -0.11 -6.67 -12.88
CA ILE A 207 0.94 -6.05 -13.67
C ILE A 207 0.94 -4.58 -13.29
N SER A 208 2.06 -4.07 -12.84
CA SER A 208 2.24 -2.65 -12.58
C SER A 208 3.39 -2.08 -13.39
N SER A 209 3.20 -0.85 -13.83
CA SER A 209 4.23 -0.07 -14.51
C SER A 209 4.17 1.36 -13.99
N SER A 210 5.33 1.94 -13.73
CA SER A 210 5.39 3.33 -13.28
C SER A 210 6.59 4.05 -13.83
N TYR A 211 6.37 5.34 -14.12
CA TYR A 211 7.36 6.28 -14.61
C TYR A 211 7.42 7.47 -13.65
N PHE A 212 8.61 7.81 -13.21
CA PHE A 212 8.88 8.96 -12.34
C PHE A 212 9.99 9.81 -12.95
N ASP A 213 9.82 11.12 -12.89
CA ASP A 213 10.73 12.12 -13.41
C ASP A 213 10.78 13.35 -12.50
N THR A 214 11.94 14.02 -12.41
CA THR A 214 12.13 15.27 -11.66
C THR A 214 13.45 15.93 -12.05
N ASP A 215 13.48 17.28 -12.03
CA ASP A 215 14.73 18.06 -12.14
C ASP A 215 15.54 18.06 -10.83
N GLY A 216 14.90 17.68 -9.72
CA GLY A 216 15.50 17.60 -8.40
C GLY A 216 15.69 18.97 -7.73
N TYR A 217 15.93 18.93 -6.41
CA TYR A 217 16.09 20.15 -5.60
C TYR A 217 17.47 20.83 -5.78
N ARG A 218 18.49 20.08 -6.22
CA ARG A 218 19.86 20.59 -6.40
C ARG A 218 20.21 20.69 -7.88
N GLU A 219 21.15 21.56 -8.21
CA GLU A 219 21.75 21.58 -9.55
C GLU A 219 22.33 20.20 -9.89
N HIS A 220 22.07 19.75 -11.12
CA HIS A 220 22.47 18.43 -11.63
C HIS A 220 21.97 17.24 -10.80
N SER A 221 20.76 17.34 -10.23
CA SER A 221 20.12 16.25 -9.47
C SER A 221 18.88 15.64 -10.13
N GLY A 222 18.71 15.89 -11.43
CA GLY A 222 17.62 15.31 -12.21
C GLY A 222 17.65 13.79 -12.18
N ALA A 223 16.46 13.16 -12.18
CA ALA A 223 16.33 11.72 -12.07
C ALA A 223 15.08 11.19 -12.76
N GLU A 224 15.28 10.09 -13.50
CA GLU A 224 14.23 9.30 -14.11
C GLU A 224 14.22 7.90 -13.52
N LYS A 225 13.04 7.33 -13.31
CA LYS A 225 12.88 5.97 -12.78
C LYS A 225 11.71 5.28 -13.45
N VAL A 226 11.97 4.09 -13.98
CA VAL A 226 10.96 3.19 -14.53
C VAL A 226 10.96 1.90 -13.72
N LEU A 227 9.80 1.53 -13.20
CA LEU A 227 9.60 0.24 -12.54
C LEU A 227 8.48 -0.51 -13.25
N ASN A 228 8.73 -1.77 -13.53
CA ASN A 228 7.74 -2.70 -14.03
C ASN A 228 7.77 -3.92 -13.10
N ASN A 229 6.60 -4.39 -12.73
CA ASN A 229 6.45 -5.60 -11.92
C ASN A 229 5.29 -6.41 -12.49
N ALA A 230 5.43 -7.72 -12.51
CA ALA A 230 4.34 -8.62 -12.87
C ALA A 230 4.34 -9.83 -11.95
N LYS A 231 3.15 -10.17 -11.45
CA LYS A 231 2.95 -11.34 -10.59
C LYS A 231 1.74 -12.13 -11.08
N LEU A 232 1.93 -13.43 -11.24
CA LEU A 232 0.90 -14.41 -11.56
C LEU A 232 0.81 -15.39 -10.38
N SER A 233 -0.39 -15.55 -9.83
CA SER A 233 -0.64 -16.45 -8.70
C SER A 233 -1.68 -17.49 -9.11
N TRP A 234 -1.41 -18.76 -8.85
CA TRP A 234 -2.33 -19.87 -9.16
C TRP A 234 -2.47 -20.77 -7.94
N ASN A 235 -3.67 -20.80 -7.36
CA ASN A 235 -4.05 -21.75 -6.33
C ASN A 235 -4.56 -23.03 -7.00
N LEU A 236 -3.98 -24.18 -6.67
CA LEU A 236 -4.31 -25.49 -7.23
C LEU A 236 -5.28 -26.24 -6.31
N ASP A 237 -5.98 -27.23 -6.88
CA ASP A 237 -6.97 -28.08 -6.18
C ASP A 237 -6.40 -28.83 -4.98
N ASP A 238 -5.12 -29.17 -5.02
CA ASP A 238 -4.42 -29.91 -3.97
C ASP A 238 -4.00 -29.02 -2.78
N GLY A 239 -4.33 -27.73 -2.82
CA GLY A 239 -3.94 -26.74 -1.83
C GLY A 239 -2.56 -26.12 -2.09
N SER A 240 -1.86 -26.51 -3.16
CA SER A 240 -0.60 -25.89 -3.57
C SER A 240 -0.83 -24.50 -4.16
N LYS A 241 0.13 -23.59 -3.98
CA LYS A 241 0.12 -22.25 -4.58
C LYS A 241 1.38 -22.01 -5.38
N ILE A 242 1.22 -21.58 -6.63
CA ILE A 242 2.31 -21.21 -7.53
C ILE A 242 2.29 -19.69 -7.69
N ASN A 243 3.42 -19.05 -7.35
CA ASN A 243 3.64 -17.63 -7.60
C ASN A 243 4.79 -17.47 -8.60
N TRP A 244 4.52 -16.80 -9.71
CA TRP A 244 5.53 -16.30 -10.63
C TRP A 244 5.62 -14.78 -10.47
N VAL A 245 6.83 -14.25 -10.29
CA VAL A 245 7.09 -12.82 -10.01
C VAL A 245 8.26 -12.36 -10.87
N THR A 246 8.17 -11.18 -11.49
CA THR A 246 9.25 -10.56 -12.28
C THR A 246 9.24 -9.04 -12.20
#